data_AF-D4LF58-F1
#
_entry.id   AF-D4LF58-F1
#
_cell.length_a   1.000
_cell.length_b   1.000
_cell.length_c   1.000
_cell.angle_alpha   90.00
_cell.angle_beta   90.00
_cell.angle_gamma   90.00
#
_symmetry.space_group_name_H-M   'P 1'
#
loop_
_entity.id
_entity.type
_entity.pdbx_description
1 polymer ?
#
loop_
_entity_poly.entity_id
_entity_poly.type
_entity_poly.pdbx_seq_one_letter_code
_entity_poly.pdbx_strand_id
1 'polypeptide(L)'
;MVLPIHEDSGWQYAIEFNVIKARGQPFRIYSKKNSMTERTVYARHIFYDLNGHFILSAHPTDLNGQEALEWIMDHTYTHRGTAGTAPKPPFRVHSDIPDKRTAYYEKMSPTSALLGAENSFVNRWGGELLRDGYDIYINERRGRQDAFRLRHGVNMVAVEESIDCSDYTPCVYWEATIRGVENAARGVAAYRQLTLPVQPMTFLKVTVDESITDDKEATNDALRQVQEYVAANCMPQVNYRVNVVDLRRMELYKNFVGLAEYSVGDTGTVYSEELGIWTSQQIVKSTIDAVTGEVQSIELGSLRKSIVSFAGLTASSYQFEQQRAEEAAKNTYGYLGTMLYTYERLKNTTYAELAGKVMVKYD
;
A
#
# COMPACT_ATOMS: atom_id res chain seq x y z
N MET A 1 13.91 -15.23 -12.56
CA MET A 1 14.55 -16.56 -12.56
C MET A 1 15.51 -16.62 -13.74
N VAL A 2 16.72 -17.16 -13.54
CA VAL A 2 17.75 -17.31 -14.59
C VAL A 2 18.00 -18.80 -14.79
N LEU A 3 18.02 -19.25 -16.04
CA LEU A 3 18.15 -20.65 -16.45
C LEU A 3 19.28 -20.78 -17.46
N PRO A 4 20.33 -21.60 -17.21
CA PRO A 4 21.38 -21.84 -18.20
C PRO A 4 20.85 -22.67 -19.38
N ILE A 5 21.23 -22.34 -20.62
CA ILE A 5 20.79 -23.04 -21.83
C ILE A 5 21.65 -24.28 -22.04
N HIS A 6 21.13 -25.42 -21.57
CA HIS A 6 21.65 -26.77 -21.79
C HIS A 6 20.54 -27.81 -21.54
N GLU A 7 20.74 -29.05 -21.97
CA GLU A 7 19.68 -30.07 -22.07
C GLU A 7 18.89 -30.29 -20.76
N ASP A 8 19.54 -30.24 -19.61
CA ASP A 8 18.92 -30.60 -18.32
C ASP A 8 18.28 -29.44 -17.55
N SER A 9 18.41 -28.19 -18.02
CA SER A 9 17.90 -27.01 -17.29
C SER A 9 16.39 -26.81 -17.34
N GLY A 10 15.68 -27.47 -18.27
CA GLY A 10 14.27 -27.18 -18.53
C GLY A 10 14.01 -25.78 -19.10
N TRP A 11 15.03 -25.08 -19.64
CA TRP A 11 14.92 -23.74 -20.23
C TRP A 11 13.85 -23.62 -21.32
N GLN A 12 13.57 -24.75 -22.01
CA GLN A 12 12.55 -24.87 -23.06
C GLN A 12 11.13 -24.63 -22.52
N TYR A 13 10.87 -24.95 -21.26
CA TYR A 13 9.57 -24.73 -20.60
C TYR A 13 9.42 -23.32 -20.02
N ALA A 14 10.52 -22.58 -19.87
CA ALA A 14 10.52 -21.19 -19.42
C ALA A 14 10.20 -20.24 -20.57
N ILE A 15 8.95 -20.29 -21.05
CA ILE A 15 8.41 -19.46 -22.11
C ILE A 15 7.27 -18.59 -21.59
N GLU A 16 6.88 -17.58 -22.36
CA GLU A 16 5.79 -16.67 -22.00
C GLU A 16 4.48 -17.42 -21.76
N PHE A 17 3.68 -16.90 -20.85
CA PHE A 17 2.39 -17.45 -20.39
C PHE A 17 2.45 -18.79 -19.66
N ASN A 18 3.57 -19.51 -19.71
CA ASN A 18 3.76 -20.66 -18.83
C ASN A 18 3.77 -20.24 -17.36
N VAL A 19 3.37 -21.18 -16.51
CA VAL A 19 3.31 -20.98 -15.06
C VAL A 19 4.49 -21.70 -14.42
N ILE A 20 5.22 -20.99 -13.58
CA ILE A 20 6.26 -21.54 -12.71
C ILE A 20 5.72 -21.57 -11.27
N LYS A 21 6.13 -22.59 -10.51
CA LYS A 21 5.79 -22.70 -9.09
C LYS A 21 7.04 -22.42 -8.25
N ALA A 22 6.95 -21.45 -7.35
CA ALA A 22 8.02 -21.11 -6.42
C ALA A 22 7.45 -21.08 -5.01
N ARG A 23 8.08 -21.81 -4.06
CA ARG A 23 7.64 -21.90 -2.66
C ARG A 23 6.13 -22.19 -2.49
N GLY A 24 5.59 -23.11 -3.28
CA GLY A 24 4.15 -23.43 -3.23
C GLY A 24 3.25 -22.53 -4.06
N GLN A 25 3.71 -21.35 -4.47
CA GLN A 25 2.92 -20.33 -5.14
C GLN A 25 3.11 -20.34 -6.67
N PRO A 26 2.03 -20.25 -7.47
CA PRO A 26 2.09 -20.16 -8.93
C PRO A 26 2.34 -18.73 -9.44
N PHE A 27 3.18 -18.59 -10.46
CA PHE A 27 3.51 -17.33 -11.11
C PHE A 27 3.49 -17.48 -12.63
N ARG A 28 2.81 -16.58 -13.34
CA ARG A 28 2.78 -16.57 -14.81
C ARG A 28 3.91 -15.75 -15.39
N ILE A 29 4.66 -16.35 -16.31
CA ILE A 29 5.73 -15.67 -17.05
C ILE A 29 5.10 -14.65 -18.01
N TYR A 30 5.51 -13.38 -17.92
CA TYR A 30 5.04 -12.31 -18.80
C TYR A 30 6.14 -11.74 -19.69
N SER A 31 7.41 -12.03 -19.38
CA SER A 31 8.55 -11.55 -20.16
C SER A 31 9.71 -12.53 -20.06
N LYS A 32 10.45 -12.69 -21.16
CA LYS A 32 11.70 -13.45 -21.23
C LYS A 32 12.79 -12.63 -21.91
N LYS A 33 14.03 -12.88 -21.52
CA LYS A 33 15.25 -12.37 -22.14
C LYS A 33 16.21 -13.53 -22.35
N ASN A 34 16.75 -13.65 -23.55
CA ASN A 34 17.71 -14.70 -23.89
C ASN A 34 19.10 -14.09 -24.11
N SER A 35 20.12 -14.86 -23.73
CA SER A 35 21.49 -14.72 -24.21
C SER A 35 21.90 -16.03 -24.91
N MET A 36 23.16 -16.15 -25.32
CA MET A 36 23.70 -17.40 -25.88
C MET A 36 23.80 -18.52 -24.85
N THR A 37 23.90 -18.19 -23.56
CA THR A 37 24.19 -19.16 -22.49
C THR A 37 23.08 -19.27 -21.45
N GLU A 38 22.15 -18.32 -21.40
CA GLU A 38 21.12 -18.27 -20.37
C GLU A 38 19.81 -17.65 -20.87
N ARG A 39 18.73 -18.01 -20.18
CA ARG A 39 17.40 -17.42 -20.31
C ARG A 39 16.97 -16.86 -18.96
N THR A 40 16.63 -15.58 -18.94
CA THR A 40 16.00 -14.92 -17.79
C THR A 40 14.51 -14.76 -18.05
N VAL A 41 13.69 -15.22 -17.12
CA VAL A 41 12.23 -15.02 -17.14
C VAL A 41 11.76 -14.18 -15.95
N TYR A 42 10.78 -13.32 -16.24
CA TYR A 42 10.07 -12.51 -15.27
C TYR A 42 8.62 -13.01 -15.19
N ALA A 43 8.18 -13.28 -13.97
CA ALA A 43 6.85 -13.82 -13.70
C ALA A 43 6.15 -12.99 -12.63
N ARG A 44 4.83 -12.90 -12.72
CA ARG A 44 3.96 -12.24 -11.73
C ARG A 44 3.10 -13.30 -11.06
N HIS A 45 2.67 -13.03 -9.83
CA HIS A 45 1.76 -13.94 -9.12
C HIS A 45 0.53 -14.25 -9.99
N ILE A 46 0.03 -15.48 -9.94
CA ILE A 46 -1.08 -15.94 -10.80
C ILE A 46 -2.31 -15.03 -10.71
N PHE A 47 -2.54 -14.40 -9.56
CA PHE A 47 -3.53 -13.33 -9.33
C PHE A 47 -3.68 -12.35 -10.50
N TYR A 48 -2.57 -11.95 -11.15
CA TYR A 48 -2.63 -10.98 -12.25
C TYR A 48 -3.24 -11.53 -13.55
N ASP A 49 -3.55 -12.82 -13.63
CA ASP A 49 -4.39 -13.42 -14.67
C ASP A 49 -5.81 -12.82 -14.70
N LEU A 50 -6.25 -12.26 -13.57
CA LEU A 50 -7.48 -11.47 -13.52
C LEU A 50 -7.47 -10.31 -14.52
N ASN A 51 -6.31 -9.78 -14.93
CA ASN A 51 -6.23 -8.77 -15.99
C ASN A 51 -6.68 -9.27 -17.37
N GLY A 52 -6.70 -10.59 -17.60
CA GLY A 52 -7.25 -11.18 -18.82
C GLY A 52 -8.78 -11.23 -18.83
N HIS A 53 -9.44 -10.90 -17.72
CA HIS A 53 -10.88 -10.88 -17.57
C HIS A 53 -11.40 -9.43 -17.59
N PHE A 54 -12.71 -9.29 -17.80
CA PHE A 54 -13.34 -7.99 -17.98
C PHE A 54 -14.63 -7.87 -17.16
N ILE A 55 -14.84 -6.71 -16.54
CA ILE A 55 -16.09 -6.30 -15.90
C ILE A 55 -16.71 -5.24 -16.80
N LEU A 56 -17.87 -5.57 -17.39
CA LEU A 56 -18.62 -4.60 -18.18
C LEU A 56 -19.34 -3.60 -17.27
N SER A 57 -20.05 -4.12 -16.27
CA SER A 57 -20.81 -3.38 -15.27
C SER A 57 -20.99 -4.29 -14.05
N ALA A 58 -20.71 -3.78 -12.85
CA ALA A 58 -20.99 -4.43 -11.57
C ALA A 58 -21.25 -3.37 -10.50
N HIS A 59 -22.34 -3.55 -9.74
CA HIS A 59 -22.85 -2.55 -8.80
C HIS A 59 -23.14 -3.17 -7.42
N PRO A 60 -22.10 -3.63 -6.68
CA PRO A 60 -22.30 -4.04 -5.29
C PRO A 60 -22.88 -2.86 -4.50
N THR A 61 -24.06 -3.08 -3.88
CA THR A 61 -24.84 -2.05 -3.20
C THR A 61 -25.22 -2.54 -1.80
N ASP A 62 -24.79 -1.79 -0.78
CA ASP A 62 -25.00 -2.14 0.64
C ASP A 62 -24.52 -3.55 1.02
N LEU A 63 -23.38 -3.96 0.46
CA LEU A 63 -22.77 -5.28 0.66
C LEU A 63 -21.54 -5.19 1.56
N ASN A 64 -21.36 -6.18 2.43
CA ASN A 64 -20.14 -6.34 3.21
C ASN A 64 -18.95 -6.78 2.32
N GLY A 65 -17.75 -6.88 2.90
CA GLY A 65 -16.54 -7.20 2.12
C GLY A 65 -16.64 -8.54 1.36
N GLN A 66 -17.15 -9.59 2.00
CA GLN A 66 -17.27 -10.92 1.39
C GLN A 66 -18.27 -10.89 0.22
N GLU A 67 -19.47 -10.38 0.49
CA GLU A 67 -20.55 -10.27 -0.50
C GLU A 67 -20.13 -9.42 -1.70
N ALA A 68 -19.41 -8.31 -1.47
CA ALA A 68 -18.94 -7.44 -2.53
C ALA A 68 -17.83 -8.08 -3.37
N LEU A 69 -16.89 -8.83 -2.78
CA LEU A 69 -15.89 -9.57 -3.55
C LEU A 69 -16.53 -10.65 -4.42
N GLU A 70 -17.47 -11.42 -3.86
CA GLU A 70 -18.22 -12.43 -4.60
C GLU A 70 -19.01 -11.81 -5.75
N TRP A 71 -19.67 -10.68 -5.50
CA TRP A 71 -20.38 -9.90 -6.52
C TRP A 71 -19.44 -9.49 -7.66
N ILE A 72 -18.28 -8.91 -7.34
CA ILE A 72 -17.29 -8.50 -8.34
C ILE A 72 -16.89 -9.70 -9.21
N MET A 73 -16.58 -10.85 -8.59
CA MET A 73 -16.15 -12.05 -9.29
C MET A 73 -17.26 -12.67 -10.15
N ASP A 74 -18.50 -12.63 -9.70
CA ASP A 74 -19.67 -13.10 -10.44
C ASP A 74 -19.92 -12.31 -11.73
N HIS A 75 -19.53 -11.03 -11.73
CA HIS A 75 -19.66 -10.10 -12.86
C HIS A 75 -18.38 -10.01 -13.72
N THR A 76 -17.52 -11.04 -13.69
CA THR A 76 -16.32 -11.12 -14.54
C THR A 76 -16.53 -12.02 -15.74
N TYR A 77 -16.02 -11.58 -16.89
CA TYR A 77 -16.23 -12.27 -18.18
C TYR A 77 -14.89 -12.57 -18.86
N THR A 78 -14.79 -13.74 -19.50
CA THR A 78 -13.65 -14.12 -20.35
C THR A 78 -13.88 -13.80 -21.83
N HIS A 79 -15.12 -13.89 -22.30
CA HIS A 79 -15.51 -13.42 -23.63
C HIS A 79 -15.91 -11.95 -23.56
N ARG A 80 -15.42 -11.12 -24.49
CA ARG A 80 -15.75 -9.69 -24.65
C ARG A 80 -17.20 -9.46 -25.10
N GLY A 81 -18.18 -10.17 -24.54
CA GLY A 81 -19.58 -10.07 -24.90
C GLY A 81 -20.44 -11.17 -24.29
N THR A 82 -21.41 -10.74 -23.48
CA THR A 82 -22.56 -11.47 -22.90
C THR A 82 -22.32 -12.33 -21.66
N ALA A 83 -23.12 -12.03 -20.64
CA ALA A 83 -22.86 -12.29 -19.22
C ALA A 83 -23.19 -13.71 -18.71
N GLY A 84 -23.73 -14.60 -19.55
CA GLY A 84 -24.38 -15.83 -19.04
C GLY A 84 -23.59 -17.13 -19.16
N THR A 85 -22.58 -17.22 -20.04
CA THR A 85 -21.99 -18.52 -20.44
C THR A 85 -20.47 -18.55 -20.47
N ALA A 86 -19.82 -17.44 -20.14
CA ALA A 86 -18.37 -17.35 -20.11
C ALA A 86 -17.82 -18.13 -18.90
N PRO A 87 -16.76 -18.95 -19.06
CA PRO A 87 -16.07 -19.56 -17.93
C PRO A 87 -15.62 -18.48 -16.95
N LYS A 88 -15.96 -18.67 -15.67
CA LYS A 88 -15.51 -17.80 -14.59
C LYS A 88 -14.02 -17.97 -14.33
N PRO A 89 -13.33 -16.94 -13.84
CA PRO A 89 -11.97 -17.06 -13.34
C PRO A 89 -11.89 -18.18 -12.28
N PRO A 90 -10.84 -19.01 -12.27
CA PRO A 90 -10.67 -20.08 -11.28
C PRO A 90 -10.18 -19.53 -9.93
N PHE A 91 -10.63 -18.33 -9.55
CA PHE A 91 -10.21 -17.64 -8.32
C PHE A 91 -11.32 -17.71 -7.26
N ARG A 92 -10.91 -17.87 -6.01
CA ARG A 92 -11.79 -17.80 -4.84
C ARG A 92 -11.46 -16.54 -4.06
N VAL A 93 -12.49 -15.94 -3.47
CA VAL A 93 -12.37 -14.66 -2.76
C VAL A 93 -12.88 -14.77 -1.34
N HIS A 94 -12.19 -14.08 -0.43
CA HIS A 94 -12.42 -14.15 1.00
C HIS A 94 -12.22 -12.76 1.63
N SER A 95 -13.07 -12.40 2.58
CA SER A 95 -12.98 -11.15 3.36
C SER A 95 -13.66 -11.31 4.71
N ASP A 96 -13.13 -10.64 5.73
CA ASP A 96 -13.72 -10.51 7.07
C ASP A 96 -14.27 -9.10 7.35
N ILE A 97 -14.27 -8.20 6.36
CA ILE A 97 -14.70 -6.81 6.53
C ILE A 97 -16.23 -6.77 6.72
N PRO A 98 -16.73 -6.38 7.91
CA PRO A 98 -18.16 -6.37 8.22
C PRO A 98 -18.87 -5.14 7.66
N ASP A 99 -18.13 -4.07 7.40
CA ASP A 99 -18.65 -2.80 6.91
C ASP A 99 -19.29 -2.93 5.54
N LYS A 100 -20.48 -2.36 5.41
CA LYS A 100 -21.24 -2.33 4.16
C LYS A 100 -20.94 -1.06 3.38
N ARG A 101 -20.70 -1.21 2.07
CA ARG A 101 -20.46 -0.09 1.15
C ARG A 101 -21.10 -0.36 -0.21
N THR A 102 -21.07 0.68 -1.04
CA THR A 102 -21.53 0.65 -2.42
C THR A 102 -20.42 1.13 -3.36
N ALA A 103 -20.27 0.47 -4.51
CA ALA A 103 -19.33 0.87 -5.57
C ALA A 103 -19.90 0.55 -6.96
N TYR A 104 -19.38 1.26 -7.98
CA TYR A 104 -19.84 1.15 -9.38
C TYR A 104 -18.66 0.85 -10.29
N TYR A 105 -18.52 -0.39 -10.73
CA TYR A 105 -17.43 -0.79 -11.62
C TYR A 105 -17.91 -0.86 -13.05
N GLU A 106 -17.33 -0.07 -13.94
CA GLU A 106 -17.66 -0.05 -15.36
C GLU A 106 -16.41 -0.23 -16.22
N LYS A 107 -16.50 -1.12 -17.21
CA LYS A 107 -15.53 -1.29 -18.31
C LYS A 107 -14.06 -1.40 -17.84
N MET A 108 -13.78 -2.24 -16.84
CA MET A 108 -12.46 -2.38 -16.25
C MET A 108 -12.06 -3.84 -16.00
N SER A 109 -10.78 -4.08 -15.69
CA SER A 109 -10.35 -5.41 -15.25
C SER A 109 -10.72 -5.65 -13.78
N PRO A 110 -10.92 -6.92 -13.35
CA PRO A 110 -11.12 -7.24 -11.95
C PRO A 110 -9.97 -6.76 -11.06
N THR A 111 -8.72 -6.82 -11.52
CA THR A 111 -7.59 -6.27 -10.75
C THR A 111 -7.76 -4.76 -10.52
N SER A 112 -8.25 -4.01 -11.52
CA SER A 112 -8.53 -2.58 -11.38
C SER A 112 -9.68 -2.34 -10.42
N ALA A 113 -10.76 -3.12 -10.52
CA ALA A 113 -11.88 -3.05 -9.58
C ALA A 113 -11.46 -3.36 -8.14
N LEU A 114 -10.50 -4.27 -7.93
CA LEU A 114 -10.02 -4.61 -6.59
C LEU A 114 -9.02 -3.59 -6.04
N LEU A 115 -8.06 -3.11 -6.84
CA LEU A 115 -6.87 -2.39 -6.34
C LEU A 115 -6.52 -1.09 -7.08
N GLY A 116 -7.01 -0.90 -8.31
CA GLY A 116 -6.44 0.09 -9.25
C GLY A 116 -7.29 1.32 -9.49
N ALA A 117 -8.62 1.18 -9.47
CA ALA A 117 -9.54 2.28 -9.69
C ALA A 117 -9.67 3.16 -8.43
N GLU A 118 -10.07 4.43 -8.60
CA GLU A 118 -10.35 5.32 -7.48
C GLU A 118 -11.45 4.74 -6.56
N ASN A 119 -12.48 4.15 -7.16
CA ASN A 119 -13.55 3.45 -6.47
C ASN A 119 -13.26 1.95 -6.26
N SER A 120 -11.98 1.54 -6.31
CA SER A 120 -11.59 0.15 -6.09
C SER A 120 -12.07 -0.38 -4.75
N PHE A 121 -12.18 -1.72 -4.65
CA PHE A 121 -12.59 -2.40 -3.44
C PHE A 121 -11.77 -1.94 -2.24
N VAL A 122 -10.44 -1.91 -2.36
CA VAL A 122 -9.55 -1.49 -1.27
C VAL A 122 -9.75 -0.02 -0.87
N ASN A 123 -10.08 0.87 -1.81
CA ASN A 123 -10.35 2.27 -1.46
C ASN A 123 -11.73 2.47 -0.81
N ARG A 124 -12.71 1.60 -1.12
CA ARG A 124 -14.10 1.73 -0.64
C ARG A 124 -14.37 0.96 0.64
N TRP A 125 -13.94 -0.30 0.71
CA TRP A 125 -14.08 -1.17 1.88
C TRP A 125 -12.82 -1.17 2.77
N GLY A 126 -11.66 -0.78 2.24
CA GLY A 126 -10.40 -0.88 2.97
C GLY A 126 -9.76 -2.26 2.83
N GLY A 127 -9.03 -2.63 3.88
CA GLY A 127 -8.43 -3.95 4.02
C GLY A 127 -7.08 -4.13 3.32
N GLU A 128 -6.46 -5.26 3.63
CA GLU A 128 -5.12 -5.63 3.23
C GLU A 128 -5.16 -6.94 2.42
N LEU A 129 -4.64 -6.87 1.19
CA LEU A 129 -4.64 -7.99 0.26
C LEU A 129 -3.61 -9.05 0.63
N LEU A 130 -4.03 -10.32 0.71
CA LEU A 130 -3.19 -11.51 0.73
C LEU A 130 -3.53 -12.38 -0.49
N ARG A 131 -2.48 -12.86 -1.17
CA ARG A 131 -2.58 -13.74 -2.33
C ARG A 131 -2.02 -15.10 -1.96
N ASP A 132 -2.82 -16.15 -2.15
CA ASP A 132 -2.42 -17.53 -1.91
C ASP A 132 -2.92 -18.42 -3.05
N GLY A 133 -2.08 -18.58 -4.07
CA GLY A 133 -2.43 -19.31 -5.27
C GLY A 133 -3.64 -18.69 -5.96
N TYR A 134 -4.73 -19.44 -5.99
CA TYR A 134 -6.00 -19.01 -6.58
C TYR A 134 -6.99 -18.46 -5.53
N ASP A 135 -6.62 -18.44 -4.25
CA ASP A 135 -7.38 -17.82 -3.19
C ASP A 135 -6.88 -16.37 -2.96
N ILE A 136 -7.83 -15.44 -2.91
CA ILE A 136 -7.61 -14.01 -2.77
C ILE A 136 -8.30 -13.58 -1.48
N TYR A 137 -7.54 -13.04 -0.54
CA TYR A 137 -8.07 -12.55 0.73
C TYR A 137 -7.92 -11.03 0.76
N ILE A 138 -8.99 -10.30 1.05
CA ILE A 138 -8.92 -8.87 1.39
C ILE A 138 -9.64 -8.70 2.72
N ASN A 139 -8.85 -8.77 3.78
CA ASN A 139 -9.33 -8.72 5.17
C ASN A 139 -9.04 -7.35 5.76
N GLU A 140 -9.69 -6.95 6.85
CA GLU A 140 -9.41 -5.69 7.54
C GLU A 140 -7.92 -5.52 7.87
N ARG A 141 -7.26 -6.62 8.27
CA ARG A 141 -5.85 -6.66 8.61
C ARG A 141 -5.24 -8.02 8.31
N ARG A 142 -4.00 -8.06 7.81
CA ARG A 142 -3.16 -9.27 7.71
C ARG A 142 -1.92 -9.15 8.59
N GLY A 143 -1.30 -10.29 8.83
CA GLY A 143 -0.06 -10.39 9.56
C GLY A 143 -0.22 -10.26 11.07
N ARG A 144 0.85 -10.63 11.77
CA ARG A 144 0.88 -10.72 13.24
C ARG A 144 1.35 -9.41 13.86
N GLN A 145 0.85 -9.13 15.06
CA GLN A 145 1.37 -8.07 15.92
C GLN A 145 2.62 -8.54 16.64
N ASP A 146 3.58 -7.63 16.82
CA ASP A 146 4.86 -7.88 17.50
C ASP A 146 5.58 -9.14 16.99
N ALA A 147 5.51 -9.36 15.67
CA ALA A 147 5.99 -10.55 15.00
C ALA A 147 7.52 -10.64 14.96
N PHE A 148 8.22 -9.51 15.07
CA PHE A 148 9.67 -9.43 15.01
C PHE A 148 10.25 -8.23 15.78
N ARG A 149 11.54 -8.31 16.06
CA ARG A 149 12.36 -7.20 16.60
C ARG A 149 13.67 -7.15 15.83
N LEU A 150 13.93 -6.05 15.13
CA LEU A 150 15.14 -5.83 14.35
C LEU A 150 16.07 -4.92 15.14
N ARG A 151 17.29 -5.38 15.36
CA ARG A 151 18.34 -4.64 16.07
C ARG A 151 19.61 -4.59 15.25
N HIS A 152 20.12 -3.37 15.05
CA HIS A 152 21.37 -3.14 14.33
C HIS A 152 22.50 -3.94 14.97
N GLY A 153 23.30 -4.63 14.15
CA GLY A 153 24.40 -5.48 14.63
C GLY A 153 23.99 -6.85 15.18
N VAL A 154 22.69 -7.19 15.19
CA VAL A 154 22.19 -8.52 15.61
C VAL A 154 21.57 -9.27 14.44
N ASN A 155 20.36 -8.89 14.04
CA ASN A 155 19.60 -9.49 12.93
C ASN A 155 19.31 -8.49 11.80
N MET A 156 19.81 -7.27 11.95
CA MET A 156 19.74 -6.19 10.97
C MET A 156 21.16 -5.78 10.58
N VAL A 157 21.53 -6.03 9.33
CA VAL A 157 22.85 -5.69 8.77
C VAL A 157 22.96 -4.21 8.48
N ALA A 158 21.90 -3.66 7.90
CA ALA A 158 21.82 -2.27 7.50
C ALA A 158 20.37 -1.79 7.53
N VAL A 159 20.18 -0.51 7.80
CA VAL A 159 18.89 0.17 7.71
C VAL A 159 19.05 1.50 6.98
N GLU A 160 18.17 1.73 6.02
CA GLU A 160 18.03 2.99 5.30
C GLU A 160 16.69 3.62 5.72
N GLU A 161 16.71 4.84 6.26
CA GLU A 161 15.52 5.62 6.62
C GLU A 161 15.25 6.64 5.50
N SER A 162 14.02 6.66 4.99
CA SER A 162 13.54 7.62 4.02
C SER A 162 12.32 8.34 4.56
N ILE A 163 12.39 9.66 4.61
CA ILE A 163 11.33 10.53 5.12
C ILE A 163 10.93 11.47 3.99
N ASP A 164 9.67 11.37 3.57
CA ASP A 164 9.08 12.24 2.54
C ASP A 164 8.02 13.13 3.17
N CYS A 165 8.28 14.44 3.15
CA CYS A 165 7.38 15.48 3.65
C CYS A 165 6.60 16.19 2.53
N SER A 166 6.66 15.73 1.28
CA SER A 166 6.05 16.42 0.13
C SER A 166 4.54 16.60 0.26
N ASP A 167 3.86 15.61 0.85
CA ASP A 167 2.40 15.62 1.08
C ASP A 167 2.00 15.85 2.54
N TYR A 168 2.97 16.19 3.40
CA TYR A 168 2.72 16.44 4.81
C TYR A 168 1.87 17.71 4.97
N THR A 169 0.63 17.54 5.43
CA THR A 169 -0.38 18.61 5.50
C THR A 169 -1.10 18.57 6.86
N PRO A 170 -0.43 19.03 7.93
CA PRO A 170 -1.01 19.03 9.27
C PRO A 170 -2.16 20.04 9.41
N CYS A 171 -2.27 21.03 8.51
CA CYS A 171 -3.38 21.98 8.46
C CYS A 171 -4.26 21.75 7.22
N VAL A 172 -5.57 21.85 7.39
CA VAL A 172 -6.55 21.69 6.32
C VAL A 172 -7.62 22.77 6.45
N TYR A 173 -7.86 23.52 5.39
CA TYR A 173 -9.10 24.26 5.21
C TYR A 173 -10.07 23.34 4.47
N TRP A 174 -11.27 23.16 5.00
CA TRP A 174 -12.23 22.21 4.44
C TRP A 174 -13.58 22.85 4.16
N GLU A 175 -14.24 22.36 3.12
CA GLU A 175 -15.60 22.73 2.73
C GLU A 175 -16.42 21.47 2.48
N ALA A 176 -17.63 21.40 3.04
CA ALA A 176 -18.54 20.29 2.90
C ALA A 176 -19.75 20.66 2.03
N THR A 177 -20.03 19.80 1.05
CA THR A 177 -21.29 19.80 0.31
C THR A 177 -22.28 18.88 1.04
N ILE A 178 -23.42 19.44 1.45
CA ILE A 178 -24.49 18.71 2.15
C ILE A 178 -25.76 18.82 1.32
N ARG A 179 -26.31 17.67 0.89
CA ARG A 179 -27.56 17.60 0.08
C ARG A 179 -27.52 18.53 -1.15
N GLY A 180 -26.40 18.49 -1.88
CA GLY A 180 -26.18 19.30 -3.08
C GLY A 180 -25.90 20.80 -2.83
N VAL A 181 -25.99 21.27 -1.59
CA VAL A 181 -25.60 22.64 -1.22
C VAL A 181 -24.10 22.68 -0.99
N GLU A 182 -23.36 23.28 -1.93
CA GLU A 182 -21.92 23.51 -1.78
C GLU A 182 -21.66 24.48 -0.62
N ASN A 183 -20.57 24.24 0.11
CA ASN A 183 -20.09 25.08 1.21
C ASN A 183 -21.12 25.26 2.34
N ALA A 184 -21.97 24.25 2.56
CA ALA A 184 -22.96 24.22 3.63
C ALA A 184 -22.30 24.20 5.03
N ALA A 185 -21.09 23.63 5.14
CA ALA A 185 -20.25 23.69 6.32
C ALA A 185 -18.79 23.87 5.89
N ARG A 186 -18.00 24.58 6.70
CA ARG A 186 -16.58 24.81 6.43
C ARG A 186 -15.82 25.11 7.71
N GLY A 187 -14.50 25.00 7.64
CA GLY A 187 -13.65 25.38 8.77
C GLY A 187 -12.19 25.07 8.54
N VAL A 188 -11.43 25.15 9.64
CA VAL A 188 -10.02 24.77 9.65
C VAL A 188 -9.81 23.67 10.67
N ALA A 189 -9.21 22.58 10.22
CA ALA A 189 -8.71 21.51 11.08
C ALA A 189 -7.18 21.54 11.05
N ALA A 190 -6.55 21.41 12.21
CA ALA A 190 -5.10 21.39 12.29
C ALA A 190 -4.62 20.41 13.35
N TYR A 191 -3.62 19.62 12.98
CA TYR A 191 -2.79 18.88 13.90
C TYR A 191 -1.60 19.75 14.32
N ARG A 192 -1.71 20.39 15.48
CA ARG A 192 -0.73 21.40 15.91
C ARG A 192 0.55 20.75 16.43
N GLN A 193 1.54 20.59 15.55
CA GLN A 193 2.93 20.35 15.97
C GLN A 193 3.70 21.67 16.08
N LEU A 194 4.23 21.98 17.27
CA LEU A 194 4.93 23.23 17.60
C LEU A 194 6.31 23.39 16.94
N THR A 195 6.63 22.60 15.92
CA THR A 195 7.99 22.45 15.39
C THR A 195 8.28 23.26 14.12
N LEU A 196 7.25 23.69 13.38
CA LEU A 196 7.39 24.50 12.17
C LEU A 196 6.95 25.96 12.43
N PRO A 197 7.68 26.97 11.93
CA PRO A 197 7.26 28.37 11.99
C PRO A 197 5.93 28.63 11.26
N VAL A 198 5.73 27.96 10.12
CA VAL A 198 4.50 27.98 9.32
C VAL A 198 4.20 26.54 8.92
N GLN A 199 2.99 26.07 9.23
CA GLN A 199 2.56 24.72 8.89
C GLN A 199 1.95 24.70 7.47
N PRO A 200 2.33 23.74 6.61
CA PRO A 200 1.71 23.60 5.30
C PRO A 200 0.22 23.31 5.44
N MET A 201 -0.58 23.99 4.61
CA MET A 201 -2.04 23.90 4.59
C MET A 201 -2.52 23.41 3.22
N THR A 202 -3.52 22.54 3.22
CA THR A 202 -4.18 22.08 1.99
C THR A 202 -5.69 22.36 2.03
N PHE A 203 -6.33 22.29 0.86
CA PHE A 203 -7.77 22.38 0.71
C PHE A 203 -8.39 20.99 0.60
N LEU A 204 -9.45 20.73 1.36
CA LEU A 204 -10.23 19.50 1.30
C LEU A 204 -11.70 19.78 1.00
N LYS A 205 -12.21 19.20 -0.09
CA LYS A 205 -13.65 19.15 -0.35
C LYS A 205 -14.23 17.84 0.18
N VAL A 206 -15.29 17.94 0.96
CA VAL A 206 -16.00 16.82 1.56
C VAL A 206 -17.41 16.76 0.98
N THR A 207 -17.90 15.56 0.68
CA THR A 207 -19.28 15.36 0.26
C THR A 207 -19.95 14.43 1.25
N VAL A 208 -21.04 14.90 1.86
CA VAL A 208 -21.85 14.10 2.78
C VAL A 208 -22.84 13.27 1.99
N ASP A 209 -23.05 12.03 2.41
CA ASP A 209 -24.02 11.12 1.82
C ASP A 209 -25.44 11.73 1.87
N GLU A 210 -26.14 11.71 0.73
CA GLU A 210 -27.49 12.29 0.61
C GLU A 210 -28.55 11.54 1.44
N SER A 211 -28.26 10.30 1.85
CA SER A 211 -29.14 9.53 2.75
C SER A 211 -29.19 10.08 4.19
N ILE A 212 -28.20 10.90 4.59
CA ILE A 212 -28.19 11.55 5.90
C ILE A 212 -29.10 12.77 5.88
N THR A 213 -30.29 12.62 6.47
CA THR A 213 -31.33 13.67 6.45
C THR A 213 -31.24 14.64 7.61
N ASP A 214 -30.58 14.26 8.71
CA ASP A 214 -30.41 15.09 9.90
C ASP A 214 -29.19 16.03 9.76
N ASP A 215 -29.39 17.32 10.02
CA ASP A 215 -28.35 18.35 9.84
C ASP A 215 -27.15 18.18 10.77
N LYS A 216 -27.38 17.70 12.00
CA LYS A 216 -26.30 17.47 12.97
C LYS A 216 -25.49 16.23 12.58
N GLU A 217 -26.17 15.17 12.15
CA GLU A 217 -25.53 13.96 11.66
C GLU A 217 -24.70 14.24 10.41
N ALA A 218 -25.23 15.02 9.46
CA ALA A 218 -24.51 15.44 8.26
C ALA A 218 -23.24 16.24 8.58
N THR A 219 -23.33 17.16 9.55
CA THR A 219 -22.18 17.93 10.02
C THR A 219 -21.14 17.03 10.71
N ASN A 220 -21.59 16.10 11.57
CA ASN A 220 -20.70 15.16 12.24
C ASN A 220 -19.99 14.21 11.27
N ASP A 221 -20.67 13.76 10.22
CA ASP A 221 -20.06 12.95 9.17
C ASP A 221 -18.96 13.73 8.42
N ALA A 222 -19.25 14.98 8.03
CA ALA A 222 -18.24 15.84 7.41
C ALA A 222 -17.01 16.02 8.32
N LEU A 223 -17.23 16.27 9.61
CA LEU A 223 -16.14 16.40 10.59
C LEU A 223 -15.34 15.11 10.76
N ARG A 224 -16.00 13.94 10.75
CA ARG A 224 -15.33 12.64 10.79
C ARG A 224 -14.43 12.44 9.57
N GLN A 225 -14.91 12.75 8.37
CA GLN A 225 -14.11 12.68 7.13
C GLN A 225 -12.89 13.61 7.18
N VAL A 226 -13.06 14.83 7.69
CA VAL A 226 -11.94 15.78 7.89
C VAL A 226 -10.93 15.23 8.90
N GLN A 227 -11.39 14.67 10.02
CA GLN A 227 -10.51 14.07 11.03
C GLN A 227 -9.72 12.89 10.47
N GLU A 228 -10.37 12.01 9.71
CA GLU A 228 -9.72 10.89 9.02
C GLU A 228 -8.66 11.38 8.03
N TYR A 229 -8.95 12.42 7.25
CA TYR A 229 -8.00 13.04 6.33
C TYR A 229 -6.80 13.66 7.06
N VAL A 230 -7.04 14.39 8.15
CA VAL A 230 -5.93 14.99 8.94
C VAL A 230 -5.08 13.89 9.54
N ALA A 231 -5.66 12.90 10.21
CA ALA A 231 -4.93 11.77 10.79
C ALA A 231 -4.12 10.99 9.73
N ALA A 232 -4.61 10.97 8.50
CA ALA A 232 -3.96 10.35 7.36
C ALA A 232 -2.73 11.09 6.83
N ASN A 233 -2.70 12.43 6.92
CA ASN A 233 -1.73 13.27 6.21
C ASN A 233 -0.90 14.18 7.15
N CYS A 234 -1.18 14.17 8.46
CA CYS A 234 -0.48 14.98 9.45
C CYS A 234 0.87 14.41 9.92
N MET A 235 1.39 13.39 9.25
CA MET A 235 2.71 12.80 9.51
C MET A 235 3.43 12.58 8.18
N PRO A 236 4.75 12.83 8.13
CA PRO A 236 5.53 12.55 6.93
C PRO A 236 5.51 11.04 6.64
N GLN A 237 5.67 10.68 5.36
CA GLN A 237 5.80 9.29 4.99
C GLN A 237 7.19 8.80 5.41
N VAL A 238 7.24 7.88 6.37
CA VAL A 238 8.49 7.29 6.86
C VAL A 238 8.56 5.85 6.39
N ASN A 239 9.60 5.53 5.64
CA ASN A 239 9.88 4.20 5.14
C ASN A 239 11.27 3.76 5.58
N TYR A 240 11.40 2.48 5.93
CA TYR A 240 12.67 1.86 6.27
C TYR A 240 12.93 0.71 5.32
N ARG A 241 14.10 0.68 4.70
CA ARG A 241 14.60 -0.53 4.03
C ARG A 241 15.61 -1.19 4.94
N VAL A 242 15.36 -2.44 5.29
CA VAL A 242 16.19 -3.20 6.22
C VAL A 242 16.74 -4.44 5.52
N ASN A 243 18.06 -4.59 5.54
CA ASN A 243 18.72 -5.83 5.15
C ASN A 243 18.79 -6.74 6.37
N VAL A 244 18.17 -7.91 6.26
CA VAL A 244 18.00 -8.84 7.38
C VAL A 244 18.91 -10.05 7.21
N VAL A 245 19.30 -10.64 8.33
CA VAL A 245 19.96 -11.95 8.36
C VAL A 245 18.99 -12.98 8.89
N ASP A 246 18.86 -14.09 8.18
CA ASP A 246 18.12 -15.24 8.69
C ASP A 246 18.94 -15.98 9.75
N LEU A 247 18.69 -15.64 11.02
CA LEU A 247 19.37 -16.28 12.15
C LEU A 247 18.89 -17.72 12.40
N ARG A 248 17.79 -18.19 11.78
CA ARG A 248 17.22 -19.54 12.02
C ARG A 248 18.19 -20.67 11.72
N ARG A 249 19.08 -20.44 10.76
CA ARG A 249 20.04 -21.43 10.28
C ARG A 249 21.33 -21.45 11.09
N MET A 250 21.55 -20.48 11.96
CA MET A 250 22.75 -20.42 12.79
C MET A 250 22.61 -21.33 14.00
N GLU A 251 23.63 -22.16 14.25
CA GLU A 251 23.64 -23.15 15.32
C GLU A 251 23.42 -22.55 16.71
N LEU A 252 23.95 -21.35 16.93
CA LEU A 252 23.76 -20.57 18.16
C LEU A 252 22.29 -20.19 18.43
N TYR A 253 21.46 -20.14 17.37
CA TYR A 253 20.10 -19.64 17.42
C TYR A 253 19.02 -20.71 17.15
N LYS A 254 19.40 -21.97 16.92
CA LYS A 254 18.49 -23.11 16.66
C LYS A 254 17.44 -23.35 17.75
N ASN A 255 17.74 -22.97 19.00
CA ASN A 255 16.86 -23.18 20.16
C ASN A 255 15.94 -21.98 20.45
N PHE A 256 16.05 -20.86 19.71
CA PHE A 256 15.19 -19.71 19.88
C PHE A 256 13.86 -19.93 19.13
N VAL A 257 12.78 -20.09 19.90
CA VAL A 257 11.41 -20.19 19.38
C VAL A 257 10.98 -18.81 18.85
N GLY A 258 10.49 -18.75 17.61
CA GLY A 258 9.84 -17.54 17.06
C GLY A 258 10.72 -16.62 16.22
N LEU A 259 11.80 -17.10 15.61
CA LEU A 259 12.52 -16.34 14.59
C LEU A 259 11.61 -16.03 13.40
N ALA A 260 11.42 -14.74 13.14
CA ALA A 260 10.38 -14.23 12.27
C ALA A 260 10.60 -14.60 10.79
N GLU A 261 9.54 -15.04 10.12
CA GLU A 261 9.53 -15.25 8.66
C GLU A 261 9.45 -13.94 7.86
N TYR A 262 9.37 -12.80 8.56
CA TYR A 262 9.24 -11.45 8.00
C TYR A 262 8.22 -11.38 6.86
N SER A 263 7.00 -11.84 7.15
CA SER A 263 5.91 -11.85 6.18
C SER A 263 5.35 -10.44 5.99
N VAL A 264 4.94 -10.11 4.76
CA VAL A 264 4.24 -8.85 4.49
C VAL A 264 2.98 -8.77 5.36
N GLY A 265 2.69 -7.61 5.94
CA GLY A 265 1.61 -7.40 6.92
C GLY A 265 2.03 -7.60 8.38
N ASP A 266 3.11 -8.36 8.65
CA ASP A 266 3.62 -8.48 10.02
C ASP A 266 4.09 -7.10 10.53
N THR A 267 3.80 -6.80 11.79
CA THR A 267 4.28 -5.59 12.48
C THR A 267 5.35 -5.95 13.49
N GLY A 268 6.34 -5.09 13.64
CA GLY A 268 7.45 -5.33 14.56
C GLY A 268 8.31 -4.10 14.77
N THR A 269 9.28 -4.24 15.67
CA THR A 269 10.10 -3.11 16.12
C THR A 269 11.40 -3.02 15.32
N VAL A 270 11.81 -1.80 15.01
CA VAL A 270 13.12 -1.47 14.41
C VAL A 270 13.89 -0.61 15.40
N TYR A 271 15.09 -1.07 15.73
CA TYR A 271 16.00 -0.38 16.64
C TYR A 271 17.40 -0.23 16.03
N SER A 272 17.84 1.03 15.90
CA SER A 272 19.22 1.40 15.61
C SER A 272 19.62 2.55 16.52
N GLU A 273 20.51 2.28 17.46
CA GLU A 273 21.03 3.28 18.39
C GLU A 273 21.82 4.37 17.65
N GLU A 274 22.67 3.96 16.71
CA GLU A 274 23.54 4.85 15.92
C GLU A 274 22.75 5.88 15.11
N LEU A 275 21.54 5.54 14.66
CA LEU A 275 20.66 6.40 13.87
C LEU A 275 19.48 6.95 14.68
N GLY A 276 19.45 6.71 16.00
CA GLY A 276 18.33 7.07 16.87
C GLY A 276 16.98 6.52 16.39
N ILE A 277 16.96 5.37 15.71
CA ILE A 277 15.74 4.71 15.23
C ILE A 277 15.19 3.86 16.36
N TRP A 278 13.97 4.18 16.82
CA TRP A 278 13.18 3.31 17.68
C TRP A 278 11.71 3.46 17.30
N THR A 279 11.19 2.50 16.53
CA THR A 279 9.84 2.59 15.99
C THR A 279 9.22 1.20 15.81
N SER A 280 7.89 1.13 15.75
CA SER A 280 7.14 -0.08 15.38
C SER A 280 6.47 0.16 14.03
N GLN A 281 6.71 -0.74 13.07
CA GLN A 281 6.30 -0.58 11.69
C GLN A 281 5.81 -1.91 11.08
N GLN A 282 4.95 -1.82 10.06
CA GLN A 282 4.46 -2.96 9.29
C GLN A 282 5.34 -3.25 8.09
N ILE A 283 5.57 -4.52 7.78
CA ILE A 283 6.25 -4.96 6.55
C ILE A 283 5.32 -4.74 5.36
N VAL A 284 5.73 -3.88 4.43
CA VAL A 284 4.97 -3.58 3.20
C VAL A 284 5.51 -4.35 1.99
N LYS A 285 6.78 -4.76 2.05
CA LYS A 285 7.44 -5.54 1.00
C LYS A 285 8.52 -6.43 1.61
N SER A 286 8.67 -7.63 1.04
CA SER A 286 9.70 -8.58 1.41
C SER A 286 10.35 -9.13 0.14
N THR A 287 11.68 -9.15 0.10
CA THR A 287 12.48 -9.73 -0.98
C THR A 287 13.09 -11.01 -0.47
N ILE A 288 12.81 -12.11 -1.17
CA ILE A 288 13.11 -13.46 -0.70
C ILE A 288 13.84 -14.20 -1.82
N ASP A 289 14.89 -14.93 -1.45
CA ASP A 289 15.47 -15.94 -2.33
C ASP A 289 14.51 -17.14 -2.43
N ALA A 290 13.96 -17.36 -3.62
CA ALA A 290 12.97 -18.41 -3.82
C ALA A 290 13.55 -19.84 -3.74
N VAL A 291 14.87 -20.00 -3.88
CA VAL A 291 15.58 -21.29 -3.82
C VAL A 291 15.94 -21.61 -2.38
N THR A 292 16.61 -20.68 -1.69
CA THR A 292 17.05 -20.91 -0.30
C THR A 292 15.93 -20.68 0.70
N GLY A 293 14.94 -19.85 0.35
CA GLY A 293 13.84 -19.43 1.23
C GLY A 293 14.22 -18.30 2.19
N GLU A 294 15.43 -17.76 2.09
CA GLU A 294 15.95 -16.71 2.96
C GLU A 294 15.38 -15.35 2.59
N VAL A 295 14.98 -14.57 3.60
CA VAL A 295 14.59 -13.18 3.43
C VAL A 295 15.86 -12.35 3.31
N GLN A 296 16.01 -11.63 2.20
CA GLN A 296 17.18 -10.80 1.92
C GLN A 296 16.98 -9.37 2.42
N SER A 297 15.81 -8.81 2.17
CA SER A 297 15.46 -7.45 2.58
C SER A 297 13.96 -7.30 2.81
N ILE A 298 13.61 -6.36 3.68
CA ILE A 298 12.23 -5.95 3.93
C ILE A 298 12.11 -4.43 3.86
N GLU A 299 10.96 -3.95 3.40
CA GLU A 299 10.59 -2.54 3.50
C GLU A 299 9.45 -2.42 4.52
N LEU A 300 9.60 -1.47 5.44
CA LEU A 300 8.71 -1.21 6.57
C LEU A 300 8.20 0.24 6.48
N GLY A 301 6.92 0.48 6.75
CA GLY A 301 6.35 1.83 6.73
C GLY A 301 4.87 1.85 6.40
N SER A 302 4.37 3.01 5.97
CA SER A 302 2.98 3.20 5.58
C SER A 302 2.73 2.79 4.12
N LEU A 303 1.73 1.92 3.89
CA LEU A 303 1.30 1.43 2.57
C LEU A 303 0.67 2.50 1.63
N ARG A 304 0.80 3.80 1.92
CA ARG A 304 -0.06 4.82 1.33
C ARG A 304 0.23 5.19 -0.12
N LYS A 305 1.35 4.73 -0.72
CA LYS A 305 1.68 5.00 -2.14
C LYS A 305 2.14 3.80 -2.96
N SER A 306 2.53 2.68 -2.33
CA SER A 306 3.29 1.64 -3.02
C SER A 306 2.45 0.64 -3.84
N ILE A 307 1.15 0.51 -3.56
CA ILE A 307 0.29 -0.38 -4.36
C ILE A 307 -0.15 0.30 -5.67
N VAL A 308 -0.42 1.59 -5.64
CA VAL A 308 -0.89 2.34 -6.81
C VAL A 308 0.26 2.60 -7.81
N SER A 309 1.50 2.75 -7.34
CA SER A 309 2.65 3.01 -8.23
C SER A 309 3.03 1.85 -9.15
N PHE A 310 2.52 0.63 -8.90
CA PHE A 310 2.77 -0.54 -9.76
C PHE A 310 1.76 -0.67 -10.92
N ALA A 311 0.63 0.05 -10.86
CA ALA A 311 -0.31 0.20 -11.97
C ALA A 311 -0.01 1.55 -12.64
N GLY A 312 0.70 1.54 -13.76
CA GLY A 312 1.17 2.73 -14.47
C GLY A 312 0.07 3.71 -14.92
N LEU A 313 -0.48 4.44 -13.97
CA LEU A 313 -1.33 5.61 -14.13
C LEU A 313 -0.56 6.80 -13.56
N THR A 314 0.38 7.28 -14.35
CA THR A 314 0.87 8.66 -14.23
C THR A 314 -0.23 9.59 -14.75
N ALA A 315 -0.84 10.37 -13.86
CA ALA A 315 -1.46 11.62 -14.28
C ALA A 315 -0.33 12.59 -14.68
N SER A 316 -0.23 12.89 -15.96
CA SER A 316 0.78 13.78 -16.54
C SER A 316 0.59 15.22 -16.09
N SER A 317 1.69 15.96 -15.90
CA SER A 317 1.91 17.17 -16.69
C SER A 317 3.39 17.58 -16.76
N TYR A 318 3.80 17.81 -18.00
CA TYR A 318 5.07 18.37 -18.45
C TYR A 318 5.20 19.81 -17.98
N GLN A 319 5.99 20.08 -16.94
CA GLN A 319 6.57 21.41 -16.64
C GLN A 319 7.72 21.36 -15.61
N PHE A 320 7.96 20.22 -14.94
CA PHE A 320 8.98 20.08 -13.90
C PHE A 320 10.39 19.74 -14.38
N GLU A 321 10.58 19.21 -15.60
CA GLU A 321 11.91 18.76 -16.05
C GLU A 321 12.83 19.90 -16.52
N GLN A 322 12.29 21.05 -16.94
CA GLN A 322 13.13 22.20 -17.33
C GLN A 322 13.57 23.06 -16.12
N GLN A 323 12.81 23.08 -15.02
CA GLN A 323 13.23 23.77 -13.79
C GLN A 323 14.23 22.95 -12.94
N ARG A 324 14.12 21.62 -12.92
CA ARG A 324 15.10 20.75 -12.23
C ARG A 324 16.51 20.84 -12.83
N ALA A 325 16.62 21.08 -14.13
CA ALA A 325 17.92 21.23 -14.79
C ALA A 325 18.59 22.58 -14.48
N GLU A 326 17.82 23.64 -14.22
CA GLU A 326 18.34 24.95 -13.80
C GLU A 326 18.62 25.05 -12.29
N GLU A 327 17.84 24.36 -11.44
CA GLU A 327 18.06 24.36 -9.98
C GLU A 327 19.17 23.39 -9.53
N ALA A 328 19.36 22.27 -10.23
CA ALA A 328 20.47 21.34 -9.96
C ALA A 328 21.86 21.99 -10.19
N ALA A 329 21.94 23.08 -10.94
CA ALA A 329 23.18 23.82 -11.18
C ALA A 329 23.53 24.83 -10.07
N LYS A 330 22.64 25.11 -9.11
CA LYS A 330 22.83 26.17 -8.09
C LYS A 330 23.05 25.68 -6.66
N ASN A 331 22.94 24.39 -6.38
CA ASN A 331 23.16 23.84 -5.04
C ASN A 331 24.55 23.19 -4.91
N THR A 332 25.58 24.00 -4.65
CA THR A 332 26.83 23.52 -4.05
C THR A 332 26.68 23.42 -2.52
N TYR A 333 27.23 22.35 -1.96
CA TYR A 333 27.09 21.76 -0.62
C TYR A 333 27.49 22.65 0.60
N GLY A 334 27.31 23.97 0.56
CA GLY A 334 27.89 24.89 1.55
C GLY A 334 26.98 25.45 2.65
N TYR A 335 25.64 25.40 2.53
CA TYR A 335 24.76 26.31 3.31
C TYR A 335 23.53 25.70 3.99
N LEU A 336 23.45 24.38 4.15
CA LEU A 336 22.30 23.72 4.81
C LEU A 336 22.50 23.42 6.31
N GLY A 337 23.52 24.02 6.95
CA GLY A 337 23.98 23.61 8.29
C GLY A 337 23.48 24.41 9.50
N THR A 338 22.64 25.44 9.38
CA THR A 338 22.46 26.42 10.51
C THR A 338 21.04 26.82 10.88
N MET A 339 20.00 26.05 10.53
CA MET A 339 18.68 26.18 11.18
C MET A 339 18.06 24.81 11.39
N LEU A 340 18.42 24.13 12.48
CA LEU A 340 17.81 22.86 12.88
C LEU A 340 16.62 23.12 13.80
N TYR A 341 15.41 22.90 13.27
CA TYR A 341 14.25 22.51 14.06
C TYR A 341 14.31 20.97 14.21
N THR A 342 14.34 20.46 15.44
CA THR A 342 14.69 19.04 15.67
C THR A 342 13.51 18.09 15.43
N TYR A 343 13.68 17.25 14.40
CA TYR A 343 12.82 16.15 13.96
C TYR A 343 12.67 15.00 14.99
N GLU A 344 13.54 14.90 15.99
CA GLU A 344 13.49 13.84 17.02
C GLU A 344 12.15 13.73 17.77
N ARG A 345 11.39 14.83 17.89
CA ARG A 345 10.05 14.80 18.53
C ARG A 345 8.94 14.21 17.65
N LEU A 346 9.08 14.27 16.33
CA LEU A 346 8.13 13.70 15.36
C LEU A 346 8.24 12.17 15.30
N LYS A 347 9.47 11.67 15.45
CA LYS A 347 9.83 10.25 15.35
C LYS A 347 9.24 9.38 16.46
N ASN A 348 8.96 9.96 17.63
CA ASN A 348 8.60 9.23 18.86
C ASN A 348 7.10 9.25 19.18
N THR A 349 6.22 9.73 18.29
CA THR A 349 4.76 9.73 18.51
C THR A 349 4.10 8.55 17.80
N THR A 350 3.34 7.73 18.52
CA THR A 350 2.63 6.56 17.97
C THR A 350 1.25 6.93 17.39
N TYR A 351 0.73 6.11 16.45
CA TYR A 351 -0.63 6.28 15.90
C TYR A 351 -1.73 6.23 16.99
N ALA A 352 -1.52 5.50 18.09
CA ALA A 352 -2.47 5.41 19.21
C ALA A 352 -2.52 6.70 20.06
N GLU A 353 -1.40 7.43 20.18
CA GLU A 353 -1.34 8.73 20.87
C GLU A 353 -1.98 9.86 20.05
N LEU A 354 -2.08 9.69 18.73
CA LEU A 354 -2.68 10.62 17.77
C LEU A 354 -4.21 10.58 17.70
N ALA A 355 -4.82 9.44 18.05
CA ALA A 355 -6.29 9.27 18.03
C ALA A 355 -7.01 10.14 19.10
N GLY A 356 -6.26 10.76 20.02
CA GLY A 356 -6.79 11.64 21.06
C GLY A 356 -6.46 13.11 20.83
N LYS A 357 -7.47 13.88 20.40
CA LYS A 357 -7.55 15.36 20.25
C LYS A 357 -7.07 15.97 18.93
N VAL A 358 -7.83 15.71 17.86
CA VAL A 358 -7.93 16.66 16.74
C VAL A 358 -8.68 17.91 17.22
N MET A 359 -8.10 19.10 17.09
CA MET A 359 -8.82 20.35 17.36
C MET A 359 -9.43 20.86 16.07
N VAL A 360 -10.77 20.84 16.02
CA VAL A 360 -11.56 21.41 14.93
C VAL A 360 -12.10 22.76 15.39
N LYS A 361 -11.93 23.81 14.58
CA LYS A 361 -12.67 25.06 14.73
C LYS A 361 -13.68 25.19 13.60
N TYR A 362 -14.93 25.51 13.97
CA TYR A 362 -16.05 25.76 13.07
C TYR A 362 -16.51 27.21 13.27
N ASP A 363 -16.89 27.88 12.18
CA ASP A 363 -17.41 29.26 12.17
C ASP A 363 -18.94 29.29 12.13
#